data_AF-A0A2H0VW48-F1
#
_entry.id   AF-A0A2H0VW48-F1
#
_cell.length_a   1.000
_cell.length_b   1.000
_cell.length_c   1.000
_cell.angle_alpha   90.00
_cell.angle_beta   90.00
_cell.angle_gamma   90.00
#
_symmetry.space_group_name_H-M   'P 1'
#
loop_
_entity.id
_entity.type
_entity.pdbx_description
1 polymer ?
#
loop_
_entity_poly.entity_id
_entity_poly.type
_entity_poly.pdbx_seq_one_letter_code
_entity_poly.pdbx_strand_id
1 'polypeptide(L)'
;MATSRKKSTKTLKHKSVKSKAKKAAVQTDTFNHEAHWKAYKELQTKAEKAWIQLRNNVKKNAPAKVLVKDQSNLLLLLGECNYMQRECTRMAATSKKRRK
;
A
#
# COMPACT_ATOMS: atom_id res chain seq x y z
N MET A 1 -7.00 -63.15 -1.04
CA MET A 1 -7.04 -62.86 0.41
C MET A 1 -5.88 -61.96 0.78
N ALA A 2 -6.17 -60.85 1.46
CA ALA A 2 -5.27 -59.73 1.68
C ALA A 2 -4.27 -59.98 2.82
N THR A 3 -2.98 -59.70 2.61
CA THR A 3 -1.99 -59.59 3.69
C THR A 3 -1.47 -58.17 3.77
N SER A 4 -2.03 -57.45 4.74
CA SER A 4 -1.80 -56.06 5.10
C SER A 4 -0.36 -55.82 5.59
N ARG A 5 0.42 -54.99 4.87
CA ARG A 5 1.73 -54.49 5.31
C ARG A 5 1.52 -53.34 6.31
N LYS A 6 1.64 -53.63 7.61
CA LYS A 6 1.71 -52.62 8.68
C LYS A 6 3.04 -51.84 8.57
N LYS A 7 3.01 -50.60 8.04
CA LYS A 7 4.12 -49.65 8.17
C LYS A 7 3.95 -48.86 9.47
N SER A 8 4.85 -49.11 10.42
CA SER A 8 4.97 -48.37 11.69
C SER A 8 5.47 -46.95 11.42
N THR A 9 4.58 -45.96 11.43
CA THR A 9 4.93 -44.53 11.44
C THR A 9 5.49 -44.15 12.82
N LYS A 10 6.81 -44.06 12.95
CA LYS A 10 7.44 -43.40 14.11
C LYS A 10 7.12 -41.90 14.05
N THR A 11 6.20 -41.45 14.88
CA THR A 11 5.93 -40.03 15.13
C THR A 11 7.06 -39.45 16.00
N LEU A 12 7.93 -38.66 15.39
CA LEU A 12 8.93 -37.85 16.10
C LEU A 12 8.17 -36.76 16.88
N LYS A 13 8.06 -36.94 18.21
CA LYS A 13 7.56 -35.91 19.13
C LYS A 13 8.54 -34.73 19.13
N HIS A 14 8.25 -33.69 18.35
CA HIS A 14 8.95 -32.41 18.45
C HIS A 14 8.65 -31.78 19.81
N LYS A 15 9.69 -31.69 20.64
CA LYS A 15 9.67 -30.98 21.92
C LYS A 15 9.50 -29.50 21.60
N SER A 16 8.33 -28.92 21.91
CA SER A 16 8.07 -27.50 21.70
C SER A 16 8.98 -26.67 22.61
N VAL A 17 10.11 -26.22 22.09
CA VAL A 17 10.92 -25.20 22.75
C VAL A 17 10.12 -23.91 22.69
N LYS A 18 9.53 -23.51 23.82
CA LYS A 18 8.95 -22.19 24.02
C LYS A 18 10.09 -21.17 23.89
N SER A 19 10.40 -20.76 22.67
CA SER A 19 11.19 -19.57 22.44
C SER A 19 10.37 -18.40 22.98
N LYS A 20 10.80 -17.86 24.13
CA LYS A 20 10.37 -16.51 24.54
C LYS A 20 10.95 -15.57 23.49
N ALA A 21 10.22 -15.40 22.39
CA ALA A 21 10.47 -14.31 21.47
C ALA A 21 10.35 -13.04 22.31
N LYS A 22 11.50 -12.45 22.65
CA LYS A 22 11.55 -11.06 23.07
C LYS A 22 10.86 -10.32 21.94
N LYS A 23 9.64 -9.83 22.17
CA LYS A 23 8.96 -8.96 21.24
C LYS A 23 9.95 -7.83 21.01
N ALA A 24 10.61 -7.81 19.85
CA ALA A 24 11.29 -6.63 19.40
C ALA A 24 10.25 -5.54 19.55
N ALA A 25 10.54 -4.54 20.40
CA ALA A 25 9.71 -3.36 20.47
C ALA A 25 9.68 -2.87 19.03
N VAL A 26 8.54 -3.09 18.37
CA VAL A 26 8.24 -2.46 17.09
C VAL A 26 8.38 -1.00 17.44
N GLN A 27 9.51 -0.40 17.03
CA GLN A 27 9.65 1.03 17.06
C GLN A 27 8.45 1.51 16.27
N THR A 28 7.45 2.00 16.98
CA THR A 28 6.35 2.68 16.34
C THR A 28 7.02 3.91 15.79
N ASP A 29 7.40 3.86 14.50
CA ASP A 29 7.70 5.06 13.73
C ASP A 29 6.68 6.09 14.16
N THR A 30 7.15 7.18 14.75
CA THR A 30 6.29 8.27 15.18
C THR A 30 5.67 8.82 13.91
N PHE A 31 4.47 8.33 13.58
CA PHE A 31 3.77 8.63 12.34
C PHE A 31 3.49 10.12 12.28
N ASN A 32 4.24 10.85 11.45
CA ASN A 32 4.06 12.27 11.26
C ASN A 32 2.90 12.53 10.29
N HIS A 33 1.71 12.71 10.87
CA HIS A 33 0.48 13.06 10.15
C HIS A 33 0.65 14.26 9.21
N GLU A 34 1.40 15.27 9.65
CA GLU A 34 1.63 16.48 8.88
C GLU A 34 2.46 16.20 7.63
N ALA A 35 3.51 15.37 7.76
CA ALA A 35 4.33 14.95 6.63
C ALA A 35 3.52 14.16 5.58
N HIS A 36 2.67 13.23 6.01
CA HIS A 36 1.79 12.49 5.08
C HIS A 36 0.76 13.38 4.40
N TRP A 37 0.17 14.32 5.15
CA TRP A 37 -0.78 15.26 4.57
C TRP A 37 -0.13 16.21 3.56
N LYS A 38 1.10 16.67 3.87
CA LYS A 38 1.90 17.48 2.93
C LYS A 38 2.22 16.69 1.66
N ALA A 39 2.68 15.45 1.79
CA ALA A 39 2.97 14.57 0.66
C ALA A 39 1.72 14.33 -0.21
N TYR A 40 0.56 14.13 0.42
CA TYR A 40 -0.72 14.03 -0.30
C TYR A 40 -1.04 15.29 -1.11
N LYS A 41 -0.88 16.49 -0.54
CA LYS A 41 -1.13 17.75 -1.25
C LYS A 41 -0.16 17.95 -2.44
N GLU A 42 1.10 17.56 -2.28
CA GLU A 42 2.08 17.62 -3.35
C GLU A 42 1.70 16.68 -4.51
N LEU A 43 1.28 15.45 -4.20
CA LEU A 43 0.76 14.50 -5.19
C LEU A 43 -0.50 15.02 -5.88
N GLN A 44 -1.44 15.59 -5.13
CA GLN A 44 -2.65 16.21 -5.67
C GLN A 44 -2.30 17.29 -6.70
N THR A 45 -1.37 18.18 -6.34
CA THR A 45 -0.91 19.26 -7.23
C THR A 45 -0.27 18.70 -8.52
N LYS A 46 0.49 17.61 -8.42
CA LYS A 46 1.08 16.94 -9.59
C LYS A 46 0.00 16.33 -10.49
N ALA A 47 -1.00 15.66 -9.90
CA ALA A 47 -2.11 15.08 -10.64
C ALA A 47 -2.93 16.16 -11.37
N GLU A 48 -3.21 17.29 -10.72
CA GLU A 48 -3.90 18.43 -11.32
C GLU A 48 -3.11 19.02 -12.50
N LYS A 49 -1.80 19.18 -12.36
CA LYS A 49 -0.93 19.62 -13.46
C LYS A 49 -0.95 18.65 -14.64
N ALA A 50 -0.86 17.35 -14.37
CA ALA A 50 -0.92 16.32 -15.41
C ALA A 50 -2.28 16.32 -16.12
N TRP A 51 -3.38 16.53 -15.40
CA TRP A 51 -4.72 16.67 -15.97
C TRP A 51 -4.82 17.90 -16.88
N ILE A 52 -4.32 19.05 -16.43
CA ILE A 52 -4.30 20.28 -17.24
C ILE A 52 -3.47 20.08 -18.51
N GLN A 53 -2.31 19.42 -18.41
CA GLN A 53 -1.46 19.10 -19.55
C GLN A 53 -2.19 18.20 -20.56
N LEU A 54 -2.78 17.10 -20.10
CA LEU A 54 -3.55 16.20 -20.97
C LEU A 54 -4.70 16.95 -21.65
N ARG A 55 -5.47 17.74 -20.89
CA ARG A 55 -6.58 18.54 -21.43
C ARG A 55 -6.11 19.53 -22.49
N ASN A 56 -4.98 20.19 -22.27
CA ASN A 56 -4.40 21.11 -23.24
C ASN A 56 -3.91 20.39 -24.49
N ASN A 57 -3.31 19.21 -24.34
CA ASN A 57 -2.83 18.40 -25.47
C ASN A 57 -3.99 17.84 -26.29
N VAL A 58 -5.11 17.47 -25.66
CA VAL A 58 -6.35 17.12 -26.36
C VAL A 58 -6.89 18.33 -27.14
N LYS A 59 -6.98 19.51 -26.51
CA LYS A 59 -7.44 20.74 -27.19
C LYS A 59 -6.57 21.14 -28.38
N LYS A 60 -5.27 20.86 -28.32
CA LYS A 60 -4.30 21.16 -29.38
C LYS A 60 -4.20 20.05 -30.44
N ASN A 61 -5.04 19.00 -30.36
CA ASN A 61 -4.96 17.83 -31.23
C ASN A 61 -3.54 17.24 -31.30
N ALA A 62 -2.90 17.09 -30.13
CA ALA A 62 -1.57 16.51 -30.03
C ALA A 62 -1.54 15.07 -30.59
N PRO A 63 -0.38 14.57 -31.02
CA PRO A 63 -0.25 13.22 -31.54
C PRO A 63 -0.75 12.17 -30.54
N ALA A 64 -1.44 11.12 -31.01
CA ALA A 64 -2.02 10.08 -30.17
C ALA A 64 -1.01 9.46 -29.18
N LYS A 65 0.26 9.32 -29.59
CA LYS A 65 1.35 8.82 -28.74
C LYS A 65 1.57 9.70 -27.49
N VAL A 66 1.43 11.02 -27.62
CA VAL A 66 1.57 11.97 -26.52
C VAL A 66 0.36 11.87 -25.59
N LEU A 67 -0.84 11.79 -26.14
CA LEU A 67 -2.08 11.65 -25.35
C LEU A 67 -2.10 10.39 -24.50
N VAL A 68 -1.69 9.24 -25.07
CA VAL A 68 -1.61 7.97 -24.33
C VAL A 68 -0.56 8.05 -23.22
N LYS A 69 0.57 8.71 -23.46
CA LYS A 69 1.62 8.91 -22.45
C LYS A 69 1.11 9.79 -21.30
N ASP A 70 0.48 10.91 -21.62
CA ASP A 70 -0.07 11.84 -20.62
C ASP A 70 -1.20 11.20 -19.81
N GLN A 71 -2.07 10.41 -20.46
CA GLN A 71 -3.12 9.63 -19.80
C GLN A 71 -2.53 8.61 -18.83
N SER A 72 -1.50 7.87 -19.26
CA SER A 72 -0.84 6.87 -18.40
C SER A 72 -0.19 7.53 -17.18
N ASN A 73 0.48 8.66 -17.39
CA ASN A 73 1.09 9.43 -16.32
C ASN A 73 0.04 9.96 -15.32
N LEU A 74 -1.09 10.47 -15.82
CA LEU A 74 -2.20 10.91 -14.99
C LEU A 74 -2.78 9.75 -14.16
N LEU A 75 -3.02 8.59 -14.78
CA LEU A 75 -3.55 7.41 -14.10
C LEU A 75 -2.64 6.93 -12.96
N LEU A 76 -1.32 6.95 -13.18
CA LEU A 76 -0.33 6.61 -12.14
C LEU A 76 -0.44 7.56 -10.94
N LEU A 77 -0.42 8.88 -11.20
CA LEU A 77 -0.52 9.90 -10.15
C LEU A 77 -1.84 9.80 -9.38
N LEU A 78 -2.96 9.50 -10.04
CA LEU A 78 -4.25 9.27 -9.38
C LEU A 78 -4.20 8.03 -8.48
N GLY A 79 -3.54 6.96 -8.92
CA GLY A 79 -3.32 5.77 -8.09
C GLY A 79 -2.54 6.09 -6.81
N GLU A 80 -1.44 6.84 -6.94
CA GLU A 80 -0.62 7.29 -5.80
C GLU A 80 -1.40 8.22 -4.85
N CYS A 81 -2.16 9.19 -5.40
CA CYS A 81 -3.05 10.06 -4.63
C CYS A 81 -4.08 9.23 -3.83
N ASN A 82 -4.73 8.27 -4.48
CA ASN A 82 -5.73 7.41 -3.84
C ASN A 82 -5.14 6.57 -2.71
N TYR A 83 -3.93 6.03 -2.92
CA TYR A 83 -3.20 5.30 -1.88
C TYR A 83 -2.92 6.21 -0.68
N MET A 84 -2.35 7.40 -0.92
CA MET A 84 -2.04 8.34 0.14
C MET A 84 -3.28 8.85 0.90
N GLN A 85 -4.39 9.06 0.20
CA GLN A 85 -5.66 9.44 0.84
C GLN A 85 -6.16 8.35 1.80
N ARG A 86 -6.06 7.08 1.40
CA ARG A 86 -6.42 5.94 2.26
C ARG A 86 -5.55 5.88 3.50
N GLU A 87 -4.25 6.08 3.35
CA GLU A 87 -3.33 6.12 4.50
C GLU A 87 -3.65 7.27 5.45
N CYS A 88 -3.86 8.49 4.94
CA CYS A 88 -4.29 9.63 5.75
C CYS A 88 -5.59 9.33 6.53
N THR A 89 -6.56 8.69 5.87
CA THR A 89 -7.87 8.32 6.47
C THR A 89 -7.72 7.23 7.53
N ARG A 90 -6.95 6.18 7.23
CA ARG A 90 -6.63 5.08 8.15
C ARG A 90 -6.01 5.63 9.43
N MET A 91 -5.05 6.53 9.29
CA MET A 91 -4.40 7.17 10.44
C MET A 91 -5.37 8.00 11.27
N ALA A 92 -6.22 8.82 10.64
CA ALA A 92 -7.24 9.60 11.34
C ALA A 92 -8.26 8.74 12.11
N ALA A 93 -8.57 7.54 11.61
CA ALA A 93 -9.43 6.59 12.33
C ALA A 93 -8.72 5.97 13.55
N THR A 94 -7.43 5.63 13.43
CA THR A 94 -6.66 5.06 14.54
C THR A 94 -6.41 6.04 15.68
N SER A 95 -6.24 7.33 15.38
CA SER A 95 -6.07 8.38 16.41
C SER A 95 -7.36 8.59 17.23
N LYS A 96 -8.54 8.49 16.60
CA LYS A 96 -9.84 8.51 17.32
C LYS A 96 -10.02 7.33 18.27
N LYS A 97 -9.58 6.13 17.88
CA LYS A 97 -9.72 4.91 18.71
C LYS A 97 -8.83 4.92 19.96
N ARG A 98 -7.68 5.62 19.93
CA ARG A 98 -6.78 5.77 21.10
C ARG A 98 -7.23 6.83 22.11
N ARG A 99 -8.18 7.70 21.75
CA ARG A 99 -8.72 8.77 22.62
C ARG A 99 -10.05 8.40 23.29
N LYS A 100 -10.56 7.20 23.05
CA LYS A 100 -11.70 6.59 23.77
C LYS A 100 -11.15 5.48 24.65
#